data_AF-E1WZY4-F1
#
_entry.id   AF-E1WZY4-F1
#
_cell.length_a   1.000
_cell.length_b   1.000
_cell.length_c   1.000
_cell.angle_alpha   90.00
_cell.angle_beta   90.00
_cell.angle_gamma   90.00
#
_symmetry.space_group_name_H-M   'P 1'
#
loop_
_entity.id
_entity.type
_entity.pdbx_description
1 polymer ?
#
loop_
_entity_poly.entity_id
_entity_poly.type
_entity_poly.pdbx_seq_one_letter_code
_entity_poly.pdbx_strand_id
1 'polypeptide(L)'
;MKKSYLIFFLFSLKAFALPEHVHFYFISPEAVSFIEEFESSKIKYTKLTAKNIRGGGLDCVPMGDGCFNPQIGYVGEDMEDKKPLKERPHRTINATEVDMINCEKGNYFDIFCGKAKKESVVRANVEVWIDTSSSMRSVDYSKDPSYCERRIVARKFRDGCGEKVNIQLFDTSLKQMGDLASTCVNYGLNDQKRLMRWINDSSAKYLYVFTDIDELSLELKDYLDTIPATIYGGDRDTYTMKEVHEMTDKAVAKYCK
;
A
#
# COMPACT_ATOMS: atom_id res chain seq x y z
N MET A 1 -9.41 -64.58 0.50
CA MET A 1 -8.39 -63.54 0.25
C MET A 1 -8.75 -62.79 -1.04
N LYS A 2 -9.44 -61.64 -0.95
CA LYS A 2 -9.55 -60.68 -2.05
C LYS A 2 -9.24 -59.31 -1.46
N LYS A 3 -8.19 -58.70 -2.02
CA LYS A 3 -7.53 -57.49 -1.53
C LYS A 3 -8.44 -56.28 -1.76
N SER A 4 -8.94 -55.68 -0.69
CA SER A 4 -9.53 -54.34 -0.70
C SER A 4 -8.40 -53.32 -0.83
N TYR A 5 -8.12 -52.85 -2.05
CA TYR A 5 -7.36 -51.62 -2.25
C TYR A 5 -8.34 -50.44 -2.15
N LEU A 6 -8.56 -49.99 -0.92
CA LEU A 6 -9.22 -48.72 -0.64
C LEU A 6 -8.20 -47.61 -0.97
N ILE A 7 -8.20 -47.16 -2.23
CA ILE A 7 -7.45 -45.97 -2.63
C ILE A 7 -8.18 -44.77 -2.04
N PHE A 8 -7.76 -44.39 -0.84
CA PHE A 8 -8.09 -43.12 -0.21
C PHE A 8 -7.33 -42.02 -0.99
N PHE A 9 -7.90 -41.58 -2.11
CA PHE A 9 -7.50 -40.34 -2.76
C PHE A 9 -7.89 -39.20 -1.81
N LEU A 10 -7.03 -38.92 -0.83
CA LEU A 10 -6.99 -37.66 -0.12
C LEU A 10 -6.68 -36.59 -1.16
N PHE A 11 -7.72 -36.09 -1.80
CA PHE A 11 -7.70 -34.76 -2.38
C PHE A 11 -7.44 -33.79 -1.23
N SER A 12 -6.17 -33.56 -0.94
CA SER A 12 -5.71 -32.34 -0.30
C SER A 12 -5.99 -31.21 -1.28
N LEU A 13 -7.27 -30.85 -1.44
CA LEU A 13 -7.65 -29.55 -1.95
C LEU A 13 -6.98 -28.58 -0.99
N LYS A 14 -5.87 -27.99 -1.43
CA LYS A 14 -5.44 -26.73 -0.85
C LYS A 14 -6.60 -25.79 -1.12
N ALA A 15 -7.48 -25.66 -0.14
CA ALA A 15 -8.42 -24.57 -0.10
C ALA A 15 -7.55 -23.32 -0.08
N PHE A 16 -7.34 -22.74 -1.26
CA PHE A 16 -6.83 -21.40 -1.37
C PHE A 16 -7.81 -20.57 -0.56
N ALA A 17 -7.33 -19.99 0.54
CA ALA A 17 -8.12 -19.14 1.43
C ALA A 17 -8.30 -17.79 0.74
N LEU A 18 -8.95 -17.81 -0.41
CA LEU A 18 -9.30 -16.62 -1.17
C LEU A 18 -10.63 -16.12 -0.61
N PRO A 19 -10.81 -14.80 -0.47
CA PRO A 19 -12.07 -14.25 0.02
C PRO A 19 -13.24 -14.65 -0.89
N GLU A 20 -14.44 -14.81 -0.31
CA GLU A 20 -15.65 -15.15 -1.08
C GLU A 20 -15.95 -14.05 -2.11
N HIS A 21 -15.68 -12.79 -1.75
CA HIS A 21 -15.82 -11.66 -2.66
C HIS A 21 -14.87 -10.51 -2.32
N VAL A 22 -14.25 -9.92 -3.34
CA VAL A 22 -13.41 -8.71 -3.22
C VAL A 22 -14.13 -7.52 -3.82
N HIS A 23 -14.18 -6.40 -3.10
CA HIS A 23 -14.64 -5.11 -3.59
C HIS A 23 -13.43 -4.18 -3.65
N PHE A 24 -13.01 -3.83 -4.86
CA PHE A 24 -11.80 -3.04 -5.09
C PHE A 24 -12.17 -1.67 -5.63
N TYR A 25 -11.79 -0.61 -4.93
CA TYR A 25 -12.15 0.77 -5.23
C TYR A 25 -10.92 1.56 -5.65
N PHE A 26 -10.94 2.03 -6.90
CA PHE A 26 -9.99 2.99 -7.45
C PHE A 26 -10.59 4.40 -7.36
N ILE A 27 -10.15 5.16 -6.38
CA ILE A 27 -10.73 6.45 -6.05
C ILE A 27 -10.04 7.55 -6.86
N SER A 28 -10.85 8.30 -7.60
CA SER A 28 -10.40 9.45 -8.37
C SER A 28 -10.52 10.73 -7.53
N PRO A 29 -9.59 11.68 -7.69
CA PRO A 29 -9.74 13.01 -7.11
C PRO A 29 -10.99 13.69 -7.65
N GLU A 30 -11.61 14.57 -6.86
CA GLU A 30 -12.70 15.39 -7.38
C GLU A 30 -12.18 16.25 -8.54
N ALA A 31 -12.94 16.27 -9.65
CA ALA A 31 -12.67 17.14 -10.77
C ALA A 31 -12.86 18.59 -10.31
N VAL A 32 -11.79 19.20 -9.80
CA VAL A 32 -11.75 20.65 -9.61
C VAL A 32 -11.77 21.27 -11.00
N SER A 33 -12.65 22.24 -11.20
CA SER A 33 -12.74 22.99 -12.45
C SER A 33 -11.34 23.42 -12.87
N PHE A 34 -11.01 23.15 -14.14
CA PHE A 34 -9.83 23.70 -14.80
C PHE A 34 -9.73 25.18 -14.42
N ILE A 35 -8.53 25.62 -14.03
CA ILE A 35 -8.23 27.03 -13.78
C ILE A 35 -8.83 27.83 -14.93
N GLU A 36 -9.93 28.55 -14.66
CA GLU A 36 -10.48 29.54 -15.58
C GLU A 36 -9.34 30.51 -15.84
N GLU A 37 -8.89 30.53 -17.10
CA GLU A 37 -8.09 31.59 -17.66
C GLU A 37 -6.88 32.02 -16.81
N PHE A 38 -5.69 31.52 -17.17
CA PHE A 38 -4.52 32.37 -17.06
C PHE A 38 -4.78 33.59 -17.94
N GLU A 39 -5.49 34.56 -17.37
CA GLU A 39 -5.67 35.88 -17.90
C GLU A 39 -4.28 36.33 -18.31
N SER A 40 -4.16 36.66 -19.60
CA SER A 40 -2.96 36.92 -20.39
C SER A 40 -2.13 38.13 -19.91
N SER A 41 -2.08 38.36 -18.60
CA SER A 41 -1.20 39.25 -17.88
C SER A 41 0.23 38.70 -17.91
N LYS A 42 0.84 38.77 -19.10
CA LYS A 42 2.30 38.73 -19.33
C LYS A 42 3.05 37.91 -18.27
N ILE A 43 2.84 36.60 -18.27
CA ILE A 43 3.85 35.70 -17.71
C ILE A 43 5.08 35.98 -18.57
N LYS A 44 5.98 36.83 -18.06
CA LYS A 44 7.35 36.87 -18.54
C LYS A 44 7.85 35.47 -18.24
N TYR A 45 7.80 34.62 -19.26
CA TYR A 45 8.66 33.45 -19.35
C TYR A 45 10.07 34.03 -19.30
N THR A 46 10.57 34.25 -18.09
CA THR A 46 12.00 34.34 -17.85
C THR A 46 12.45 32.97 -18.31
N LYS A 47 12.99 32.90 -19.52
CA LYS A 47 13.59 31.70 -20.06
C LYS A 47 14.53 31.21 -18.97
N LEU A 48 14.12 30.20 -18.22
CA LEU A 48 15.04 29.32 -17.53
C LEU A 48 15.68 28.51 -18.65
N THR A 49 16.50 29.19 -19.45
CA THR A 49 17.57 28.53 -20.19
C THR A 49 18.35 27.83 -19.11
N ALA A 50 18.16 26.51 -19.00
CA ALA A 50 19.21 25.63 -18.55
C ALA A 50 20.44 26.03 -19.37
N LYS A 51 21.31 26.80 -18.74
CA LYS A 51 22.57 27.22 -19.32
C LYS A 51 23.31 25.90 -19.48
N ASN A 52 23.27 25.32 -20.67
CA ASN A 52 24.23 24.30 -21.07
C ASN A 52 25.58 25.02 -21.05
N ILE A 53 26.25 25.01 -19.89
CA ILE A 53 27.61 25.51 -19.72
C ILE A 53 28.52 24.49 -20.41
N ARG A 54 28.52 24.52 -21.75
CA ARG A 54 29.58 23.99 -22.58
C ARG A 54 30.56 25.13 -22.81
N GLY A 55 31.38 25.42 -21.80
CA GLY A 55 32.46 26.40 -21.93
C GLY A 55 32.79 27.11 -20.63
N GLY A 56 33.91 26.70 -20.02
CA GLY A 56 34.79 27.56 -19.23
C GLY A 56 34.27 28.01 -17.86
N GLY A 57 34.77 27.36 -16.80
CA GLY A 57 34.60 27.79 -15.41
C GLY A 57 33.45 27.08 -14.71
N LEU A 58 33.68 25.84 -14.26
CA LEU A 58 32.79 25.20 -13.30
C LEU A 58 33.00 25.90 -11.96
N ASP A 59 32.06 26.75 -11.57
CA ASP A 59 31.98 27.37 -10.25
C ASP A 59 31.82 26.27 -9.21
N CYS A 60 32.96 25.81 -8.74
CA CYS A 60 33.06 24.81 -7.72
C CYS A 60 32.95 25.52 -6.37
N VAL A 61 32.01 25.07 -5.53
CA VAL A 61 31.74 25.71 -4.23
C VAL A 61 32.69 25.10 -3.20
N PRO A 62 33.58 25.88 -2.55
CA PRO A 62 34.53 25.33 -1.59
C PRO A 62 33.79 24.75 -0.37
N MET A 63 34.13 23.52 0.00
CA MET A 63 33.58 22.79 1.15
C MET A 63 34.71 22.03 1.87
N GLY A 64 35.21 22.59 2.97
CA GLY A 64 36.34 22.02 3.69
C GLY A 64 37.63 22.05 2.85
N ASP A 65 38.35 20.93 2.80
CA ASP A 65 39.62 20.79 2.07
C ASP A 65 39.45 20.51 0.57
N GLY A 66 38.21 20.57 0.08
CA GLY A 66 37.86 20.25 -1.29
C GLY A 66 36.69 21.08 -1.76
N CYS A 67 36.10 20.66 -2.87
CA CYS A 67 35.21 21.52 -3.62
C CYS A 67 34.05 20.73 -4.22
N PHE A 68 32.81 21.21 -4.03
CA PHE A 68 31.61 20.52 -4.47
C PHE A 68 31.10 21.11 -5.79
N ASN A 69 30.93 20.24 -6.78
CA ASN A 69 30.37 20.59 -8.08
C ASN A 69 29.05 19.82 -8.31
N PRO A 70 27.95 20.50 -8.66
CA PRO A 70 26.63 19.89 -8.78
C PRO A 70 26.52 18.72 -9.77
N GLN A 71 27.42 18.65 -10.78
CA GLN A 71 27.39 17.60 -11.79
C GLN A 71 28.32 16.42 -11.50
N ILE A 72 29.43 16.65 -10.80
CA ILE A 72 30.48 15.62 -10.56
C ILE A 72 30.64 15.25 -9.07
N GLY A 73 29.98 15.96 -8.16
CA GLY A 73 30.09 15.73 -6.71
C GLY A 73 31.30 16.41 -6.08
N TYR A 74 31.79 15.85 -4.98
CA TYR A 74 32.92 16.40 -4.21
C TYR A 74 34.27 16.06 -4.85
N VAL A 75 35.10 17.07 -5.06
CA VAL A 75 36.45 16.96 -5.63
C VAL A 75 37.45 17.46 -4.58
N GLY A 76 38.22 16.56 -4.00
CA GLY A 76 39.30 16.85 -3.05
C GLY A 76 40.52 15.98 -3.34
N GLU A 77 41.72 16.50 -3.04
CA GLU A 77 42.97 15.75 -3.09
C GLU A 77 43.04 14.81 -1.89
N ASP A 78 42.28 13.70 -1.95
CA ASP A 78 42.50 12.46 -1.17
C ASP A 78 41.36 11.48 -1.47
N MET A 79 41.39 10.87 -2.66
CA MET A 79 40.65 9.64 -2.91
C MET A 79 41.56 8.63 -3.60
N GLU A 80 42.49 8.06 -2.82
CA GLU A 80 42.91 6.69 -3.08
C GLU A 80 41.66 5.79 -3.09
N ASP A 81 41.54 4.99 -4.13
CA ASP A 81 40.49 4.01 -4.39
C ASP A 81 40.18 3.13 -3.17
N LYS A 82 39.28 3.60 -2.30
CA LYS A 82 38.59 2.72 -1.36
C LYS A 82 37.56 1.93 -2.16
N LYS A 83 38.00 0.76 -2.63
CA LYS A 83 37.13 -0.32 -3.13
C LYS A 83 35.88 -0.39 -2.24
N PRO A 84 34.66 -0.41 -2.81
CA PRO A 84 33.46 -0.54 -2.00
C PRO A 84 33.55 -1.89 -1.29
N LEU A 85 33.66 -1.85 0.05
CA LEU A 85 33.41 -3.02 0.87
C LEU A 85 31.98 -3.46 0.53
N LYS A 86 31.83 -4.70 0.07
CA LYS A 86 30.52 -5.35 -0.04
C LYS A 86 29.90 -5.39 1.35
N GLU A 87 29.10 -4.40 1.68
CA GLU A 87 28.17 -4.47 2.78
C GLU A 87 27.20 -5.61 2.47
N ARG A 88 27.30 -6.69 3.26
CA ARG A 88 26.22 -7.66 3.33
C ARG A 88 25.06 -6.91 3.96
N PRO A 89 23.86 -6.90 3.36
CA PRO A 89 22.72 -6.24 3.98
C PRO A 89 22.44 -6.93 5.31
N HIS A 90 22.77 -6.26 6.41
CA HIS A 90 22.22 -6.60 7.70
C HIS A 90 20.75 -6.23 7.64
N ARG A 91 19.89 -7.24 7.45
CA ARG A 91 18.44 -7.10 7.59
C ARG A 91 18.17 -6.75 9.05
N THR A 92 17.99 -5.47 9.34
CA THR A 92 17.31 -5.04 10.57
C THR A 92 15.87 -5.45 10.41
N ILE A 93 15.47 -6.48 11.15
CA ILE A 93 14.11 -6.99 11.19
C ILE A 93 13.26 -5.89 11.82
N ASN A 94 12.46 -5.19 11.01
CA ASN A 94 11.38 -4.36 11.52
C ASN A 94 10.41 -5.29 12.28
N ALA A 95 9.97 -4.89 13.47
CA ALA A 95 9.26 -5.73 14.44
C ALA A 95 7.94 -6.36 13.92
N THR A 96 7.44 -5.95 12.76
CA THR A 96 6.24 -6.50 12.11
C THR A 96 6.52 -7.46 10.95
N GLU A 97 7.76 -7.59 10.46
CA GLU A 97 8.15 -8.71 9.57
C GLU A 97 8.42 -10.00 10.37
N VAL A 98 8.32 -9.96 11.70
CA VAL A 98 8.55 -11.09 12.61
C VAL A 98 7.37 -12.08 12.63
N ASP A 99 6.20 -11.73 12.09
CA ASP A 99 5.01 -12.61 12.13
C ASP A 99 4.90 -13.63 10.98
N MET A 100 5.99 -13.87 10.25
CA MET A 100 6.13 -15.06 9.40
C MET A 100 7.36 -15.89 9.77
N ILE A 101 7.58 -16.13 11.06
CA ILE A 101 8.40 -17.30 11.45
C ILE A 101 7.62 -18.53 11.01
N ASN A 102 7.97 -19.07 9.85
CA ASN A 102 7.56 -20.42 9.45
C ASN A 102 8.09 -21.39 10.52
N CYS A 103 7.22 -21.76 11.45
CA CYS A 103 7.49 -22.77 12.47
C CYS A 103 7.47 -24.18 11.85
N GLU A 104 8.34 -24.39 10.86
CA GLU A 104 8.60 -25.68 10.28
C GLU A 104 9.62 -26.41 11.17
N LYS A 105 9.30 -27.63 11.57
CA LYS A 105 10.19 -28.49 12.37
C LYS A 105 11.54 -28.62 11.67
N GLY A 106 12.60 -28.09 12.29
CA GLY A 106 13.98 -28.24 11.84
C GLY A 106 14.75 -26.93 11.60
N ASN A 107 14.12 -25.76 11.74
CA ASN A 107 14.81 -24.47 11.62
C ASN A 107 15.35 -23.96 12.97
N TYR A 108 16.53 -23.33 12.95
CA TYR A 108 17.25 -22.86 14.15
C TYR A 108 16.49 -21.80 14.99
N PHE A 109 15.44 -21.19 14.43
CA PHE A 109 14.62 -20.15 15.08
C PHE A 109 13.34 -20.67 15.76
N ASP A 110 13.19 -22.00 15.91
CA ASP A 110 12.04 -22.65 16.58
C ASP A 110 11.89 -22.25 18.08
N ILE A 111 12.93 -21.62 18.65
CA ILE A 111 12.94 -21.13 20.04
C ILE A 111 11.91 -20.01 20.26
N PHE A 112 11.60 -19.22 19.22
CA PHE A 112 10.62 -18.13 19.29
C PHE A 112 9.18 -18.54 18.97
N CYS A 113 8.95 -19.78 18.50
CA CYS A 113 7.60 -20.29 18.28
C CYS A 113 6.94 -20.79 19.59
N GLY A 114 7.66 -20.69 20.71
CA GLY A 114 7.18 -21.03 22.04
C GLY A 114 6.13 -20.06 22.57
N LYS A 115 4.86 -20.48 22.49
CA LYS A 115 3.65 -19.90 23.14
C LYS A 115 3.01 -18.70 22.46
N ALA A 116 2.78 -18.77 21.14
CA ALA A 116 1.61 -18.09 20.59
C ALA A 116 0.38 -18.64 21.33
N LYS A 117 -0.20 -17.84 22.24
CA LYS A 117 -1.53 -18.12 22.77
C LYS A 117 -2.42 -18.32 21.54
N LYS A 118 -3.23 -19.37 21.54
CA LYS A 118 -4.36 -19.45 20.62
C LYS A 118 -5.27 -18.28 20.99
N GLU A 119 -4.98 -17.10 20.48
CA GLU A 119 -5.99 -16.07 20.34
C GLU A 119 -7.07 -16.74 19.51
N SER A 120 -8.26 -16.86 20.10
CA SER A 120 -9.44 -17.17 19.34
C SER A 120 -9.60 -16.00 18.37
N VAL A 121 -8.94 -16.09 17.21
CA VAL A 121 -9.11 -15.16 16.10
C VAL A 121 -10.58 -15.31 15.74
N VAL A 122 -11.42 -14.45 16.31
CA VAL A 122 -12.75 -14.20 15.81
C VAL A 122 -12.48 -13.70 14.41
N ARG A 123 -12.59 -14.60 13.42
CA ARG A 123 -12.35 -14.27 12.03
C ARG A 123 -13.36 -13.17 11.69
N ALA A 124 -12.87 -11.96 11.46
CA ALA A 124 -13.70 -10.88 11.00
C ALA A 124 -14.34 -11.32 9.69
N ASN A 125 -15.67 -11.24 9.60
CA ASN A 125 -16.37 -11.60 8.37
C ASN A 125 -16.09 -10.57 7.27
N VAL A 126 -15.83 -9.32 7.68
CA VAL A 126 -15.52 -8.20 6.80
C VAL A 126 -14.12 -7.71 7.10
N GLU A 127 -13.33 -7.56 6.04
CA GLU A 127 -12.00 -6.98 6.10
C GLU A 127 -11.96 -5.73 5.23
N VAL A 128 -11.36 -4.67 5.76
CA VAL A 128 -11.30 -3.36 5.10
C VAL A 128 -9.84 -2.92 5.05
N TRP A 129 -9.32 -2.72 3.86
CA TRP A 129 -7.97 -2.29 3.59
C TRP A 129 -7.99 -0.88 3.04
N ILE A 130 -7.24 0.01 3.70
CA ILE A 130 -7.17 1.42 3.36
C ILE A 130 -5.74 1.73 2.94
N ASP A 131 -5.58 2.25 1.73
CA ASP A 131 -4.29 2.69 1.23
C ASP A 131 -3.82 3.93 2.02
N THR A 132 -2.56 3.90 2.42
CA THR A 132 -1.84 4.99 3.10
C THR A 132 -0.62 5.43 2.30
N SER A 133 -0.52 5.03 1.04
CA SER A 133 0.50 5.46 0.10
C SER A 133 0.52 6.98 -0.08
N SER A 134 1.65 7.48 -0.57
CA SER A 134 1.85 8.91 -0.75
C SER A 134 0.92 9.54 -1.81
N SER A 135 0.44 8.77 -2.78
CA SER A 135 -0.43 9.21 -3.88
C SER A 135 -1.87 9.48 -3.42
N MET A 136 -2.31 8.84 -2.33
CA MET A 136 -3.61 9.11 -1.68
C MET A 136 -3.79 10.57 -1.26
N ARG A 137 -2.70 11.33 -1.12
CA ARG A 137 -2.74 12.78 -0.88
C ARG A 137 -3.49 13.54 -1.98
N SER A 138 -3.54 13.03 -3.21
CA SER A 138 -4.28 13.65 -4.31
C SER A 138 -5.80 13.51 -4.13
N VAL A 139 -6.24 12.45 -3.45
CA VAL A 139 -7.65 12.08 -3.32
C VAL A 139 -8.33 12.79 -2.15
N ASP A 140 -7.71 12.80 -0.97
CA ASP A 140 -8.35 13.29 0.27
C ASP A 140 -7.51 14.29 1.07
N TYR A 141 -6.83 15.21 0.37
CA TYR A 141 -6.02 16.25 1.01
C TYR A 141 -6.82 17.10 2.01
N SER A 142 -6.27 17.22 3.22
CA SER A 142 -6.74 18.11 4.26
C SER A 142 -5.60 18.97 4.78
N LYS A 143 -5.93 20.18 5.25
CA LYS A 143 -4.99 21.05 5.98
C LYS A 143 -4.70 20.54 7.39
N ASP A 144 -5.66 19.85 8.00
CA ASP A 144 -5.51 19.24 9.32
C ASP A 144 -4.91 17.84 9.15
N PRO A 145 -3.71 17.56 9.71
CA PRO A 145 -3.05 16.27 9.57
C PRO A 145 -3.82 15.11 10.21
N SER A 146 -4.75 15.41 11.13
CA SER A 146 -5.58 14.41 11.79
C SER A 146 -6.89 14.13 11.04
N TYR A 147 -7.23 14.91 10.02
CA TYR A 147 -8.48 14.78 9.28
C TYR A 147 -8.21 14.32 7.85
N CYS A 148 -8.93 13.29 7.42
CA CYS A 148 -8.96 12.81 6.04
C CYS A 148 -10.28 12.07 5.80
N GLU A 149 -10.71 11.96 4.55
CA GLU A 149 -11.97 11.29 4.22
C GLU A 149 -11.91 9.79 4.50
N ARG A 150 -10.73 9.15 4.32
CA ARG A 150 -10.47 7.76 4.73
C ARG A 150 -10.76 7.50 6.21
N ARG A 151 -10.49 8.47 7.09
CA ARG A 151 -10.75 8.36 8.53
C ARG A 151 -12.25 8.22 8.82
N ILE A 152 -13.08 8.91 8.04
CA ILE A 152 -14.53 8.86 8.19
C ILE A 152 -15.04 7.49 7.74
N VAL A 153 -14.52 6.96 6.63
CA VAL A 153 -14.82 5.60 6.15
C VAL A 153 -14.46 4.56 7.20
N ALA A 154 -13.23 4.61 7.73
CA ALA A 154 -12.78 3.70 8.79
C ALA A 154 -13.65 3.79 10.04
N ARG A 155 -14.05 5.00 10.44
CA ARG A 155 -14.96 5.23 11.57
C ARG A 155 -16.32 4.59 11.33
N LYS A 156 -16.92 4.79 10.15
CA LYS A 156 -18.23 4.19 9.81
C LYS A 156 -18.20 2.67 9.89
N PHE A 157 -17.16 2.03 9.36
CA PHE A 157 -16.99 0.58 9.49
C PHE A 157 -16.81 0.14 10.94
N ARG A 158 -15.93 0.80 11.70
CA ARG A 158 -15.67 0.43 13.09
C ARG A 158 -16.90 0.61 13.98
N ASP A 159 -17.59 1.74 13.87
CA ASP A 159 -18.76 2.05 14.69
C ASP A 159 -19.98 1.22 14.27
N GLY A 160 -20.09 0.87 12.98
CA GLY A 160 -21.19 0.08 12.46
C GLY A 160 -21.04 -1.43 12.65
N CYS A 161 -19.81 -1.96 12.61
CA CYS A 161 -19.53 -3.39 12.64
C CYS A 161 -18.92 -3.89 13.95
N GLY A 162 -18.39 -2.99 14.79
CA GLY A 162 -17.71 -3.36 16.04
C GLY A 162 -16.60 -4.36 15.79
N GLU A 163 -16.62 -5.48 16.53
CA GLU A 163 -15.60 -6.54 16.44
C GLU A 163 -15.71 -7.42 15.19
N LYS A 164 -16.76 -7.27 14.37
CA LYS A 164 -16.96 -8.08 13.15
C LYS A 164 -16.13 -7.61 11.96
N VAL A 165 -15.51 -6.43 12.06
CA VAL A 165 -14.66 -5.85 11.01
C VAL A 165 -13.21 -5.81 11.44
N ASN A 166 -12.32 -6.19 10.53
CA ASN A 166 -10.89 -5.96 10.68
C ASN A 166 -10.47 -4.87 9.70
N ILE A 167 -9.95 -3.75 10.23
CA ILE A 167 -9.48 -2.64 9.40
C ILE A 167 -7.96 -2.68 9.39
N GLN A 168 -7.39 -2.76 8.19
CA GLN A 168 -5.96 -2.76 7.95
C GLN A 168 -5.58 -1.58 7.07
N LEU A 169 -4.36 -1.10 7.25
CA LEU A 169 -3.74 -0.06 6.46
C LEU A 169 -2.66 -0.72 5.61
N PHE A 170 -2.55 -0.31 4.36
CA PHE A 170 -1.48 -0.79 3.50
C PHE A 170 -0.70 0.33 2.83
N ASP A 171 0.57 0.02 2.60
CA ASP A 171 1.54 0.77 1.81
C ASP A 171 2.49 -0.26 1.17
N THR A 172 3.78 -0.22 1.49
CA THR A 172 4.75 -1.31 1.32
C THR A 172 4.49 -2.54 2.20
N SER A 173 3.65 -2.40 3.22
CA SER A 173 3.35 -3.39 4.25
C SER A 173 1.88 -3.34 4.62
N LEU A 174 1.34 -4.46 5.10
CA LEU A 174 -0.03 -4.56 5.58
C LEU A 174 -0.02 -4.55 7.12
N LYS A 175 -0.70 -3.58 7.73
CA LYS A 175 -0.68 -3.35 9.18
C LYS A 175 -2.09 -3.22 9.72
N GLN A 176 -2.36 -3.79 10.89
CA GLN A 176 -3.63 -3.56 11.57
C GLN A 176 -3.76 -2.09 11.96
N MET A 177 -4.93 -1.51 11.72
CA MET A 177 -5.19 -0.12 12.08
C MET A 177 -5.20 0.01 13.61
N GLY A 178 -4.34 0.89 14.11
CA GLY A 178 -4.34 1.29 15.53
C GLY A 178 -5.38 2.39 15.75
N ASP A 179 -4.93 3.64 15.83
CA ASP A 179 -5.81 4.80 15.96
C ASP A 179 -6.39 5.23 14.60
N LEU A 180 -7.57 5.85 14.61
CA LEU A 180 -8.21 6.40 13.42
C LEU A 180 -7.34 7.45 12.71
N ALA A 181 -6.49 8.19 13.42
CA ALA A 181 -5.60 9.16 12.79
C ALA A 181 -4.57 8.50 11.86
N SER A 182 -4.25 7.22 12.08
CA SER A 182 -3.26 6.50 11.26
C SER A 182 -3.72 6.29 9.81
N THR A 183 -5.03 6.35 9.52
CA THR A 183 -5.56 6.30 8.14
C THR A 183 -5.21 7.52 7.32
N CYS A 184 -4.81 8.63 7.95
CA CYS A 184 -4.49 9.90 7.29
C CYS A 184 -2.99 10.04 6.99
N VAL A 185 -2.19 9.04 7.36
CA VAL A 185 -0.78 9.00 7.01
C VAL A 185 -0.66 8.74 5.51
N ASN A 186 0.18 9.53 4.84
CA ASN A 186 0.49 9.41 3.42
C ASN A 186 1.99 9.17 3.29
N TYR A 187 2.40 7.91 3.24
CA TYR A 187 3.80 7.51 3.15
C TYR A 187 3.97 6.26 2.31
N GLY A 188 5.14 6.17 1.67
CA GLY A 188 5.53 4.98 0.94
C GLY A 188 4.91 4.90 -0.45
N LEU A 189 5.30 3.83 -1.12
CA LEU A 189 4.77 3.37 -2.40
C LEU A 189 4.04 2.06 -2.14
N ASN A 190 3.10 1.73 -3.02
CA ASN A 190 2.47 0.42 -2.99
C ASN A 190 3.34 -0.63 -3.70
N ASP A 191 3.29 -1.87 -3.23
CA ASP A 191 3.89 -3.02 -3.91
C ASP A 191 2.75 -3.92 -4.39
N GLN A 192 2.39 -3.78 -5.66
CA GLN A 192 1.25 -4.47 -6.26
C GLN A 192 1.37 -6.00 -6.17
N LYS A 193 2.60 -6.54 -6.25
CA LYS A 193 2.80 -8.00 -6.15
C LYS A 193 2.56 -8.48 -4.73
N ARG A 194 2.95 -7.70 -3.74
CA ARG A 194 2.61 -7.98 -2.33
C ARG A 194 1.12 -7.83 -2.10
N LEU A 195 0.48 -6.81 -2.64
CA LEU A 195 -0.96 -6.60 -2.53
C LEU A 195 -1.73 -7.81 -3.06
N MET A 196 -1.42 -8.29 -4.27
CA MET A 196 -2.02 -9.50 -4.83
C MET A 196 -1.77 -10.73 -3.97
N ARG A 197 -0.56 -10.88 -3.40
CA ARG A 197 -0.27 -11.97 -2.46
C ARG A 197 -1.14 -11.87 -1.21
N TRP A 198 -1.26 -10.69 -0.60
CA TRP A 198 -2.10 -10.49 0.56
C TRP A 198 -3.56 -10.82 0.28
N ILE A 199 -4.09 -10.45 -0.89
CA ILE A 199 -5.47 -10.78 -1.28
C ILE A 199 -5.68 -12.30 -1.32
N ASN A 200 -4.70 -13.04 -1.85
CA ASN A 200 -4.74 -14.51 -1.89
C ASN A 200 -4.60 -15.16 -0.49
N ASP A 201 -3.96 -14.46 0.45
CA ASP A 201 -3.75 -14.92 1.82
C ASP A 201 -4.90 -14.50 2.77
N SER A 202 -5.78 -13.59 2.34
CA SER A 202 -6.90 -13.09 3.16
C SER A 202 -8.00 -14.13 3.31
N SER A 203 -8.22 -14.57 4.55
CA SER A 203 -9.30 -15.51 4.89
C SER A 203 -10.67 -14.86 5.18
N ALA A 204 -10.82 -13.56 4.89
CA ALA A 204 -12.07 -12.83 5.11
C ALA A 204 -13.15 -13.28 4.12
N LYS A 205 -14.44 -13.15 4.48
CA LYS A 205 -15.52 -13.43 3.51
C LYS A 205 -15.65 -12.30 2.50
N TYR A 206 -15.67 -11.06 3.00
CA TYR A 206 -15.74 -9.86 2.19
C TYR A 206 -14.52 -9.01 2.44
N LEU A 207 -13.77 -8.72 1.37
CA LEU A 207 -12.61 -7.84 1.41
C LEU A 207 -12.93 -6.54 0.67
N TYR A 208 -12.80 -5.41 1.34
CA TYR A 208 -12.94 -4.07 0.77
C TYR A 208 -11.56 -3.43 0.67
N VAL A 209 -11.10 -3.07 -0.51
CA VAL A 209 -9.81 -2.41 -0.72
C VAL A 209 -10.04 -1.01 -1.29
N PHE A 210 -9.53 0.01 -0.60
CA PHE A 210 -9.64 1.41 -1.00
C PHE A 210 -8.26 1.94 -1.36
N THR A 211 -8.06 2.34 -2.62
CA THR A 211 -6.82 2.96 -3.14
C THR A 211 -7.18 4.04 -4.14
N ASP A 212 -6.19 4.82 -4.59
CA ASP A 212 -6.38 5.82 -5.64
C ASP A 212 -6.38 5.18 -7.03
N ILE A 213 -6.66 6.00 -8.05
CA ILE A 213 -6.64 5.57 -9.44
C ILE A 213 -5.22 5.33 -9.99
N ASP A 214 -4.19 5.89 -9.35
CA ASP A 214 -2.81 5.77 -9.83
C ASP A 214 -2.26 4.35 -9.60
N GLU A 215 -2.84 3.59 -8.67
CA GLU A 215 -2.53 2.18 -8.45
C GLU A 215 -3.14 1.22 -9.49
N LEU A 216 -3.97 1.71 -10.41
CA LEU A 216 -4.55 0.89 -11.47
C LEU A 216 -3.49 0.51 -12.52
N SER A 217 -2.89 -0.66 -12.36
CA SER A 217 -2.06 -1.28 -13.40
C SER A 217 -2.81 -2.37 -14.18
N LEU A 218 -2.35 -2.64 -15.40
CA LEU A 218 -2.87 -3.76 -16.20
C LEU A 218 -2.70 -5.10 -15.48
N GLU A 219 -1.57 -5.32 -14.79
CA GLU A 219 -1.31 -6.55 -14.05
C GLU A 219 -2.31 -6.74 -12.91
N LEU A 220 -2.59 -5.68 -12.13
CA LEU A 220 -3.57 -5.72 -11.05
C LEU A 220 -4.99 -5.94 -11.59
N LYS A 221 -5.34 -5.28 -12.69
CA LYS A 221 -6.65 -5.43 -13.33
C LYS A 221 -6.87 -6.87 -13.82
N ASP A 222 -5.90 -7.42 -14.55
CA ASP A 222 -5.96 -8.79 -15.05
C ASP A 222 -6.08 -9.77 -13.88
N TYR A 223 -5.35 -9.56 -12.78
CA TYR A 223 -5.50 -10.35 -11.57
C TYR A 223 -6.91 -10.24 -10.95
N LEU A 224 -7.43 -9.04 -10.78
CA LEU A 224 -8.77 -8.82 -10.21
C LEU A 224 -9.87 -9.48 -11.07
N ASP A 225 -9.72 -9.50 -12.39
CA ASP A 225 -10.64 -10.18 -13.29
C ASP A 225 -10.56 -11.73 -13.19
N THR A 226 -9.48 -12.29 -12.63
CA THR A 226 -9.34 -13.76 -12.42
C THR A 226 -9.98 -14.27 -11.12
N ILE A 227 -10.32 -13.38 -10.19
CA ILE A 227 -10.90 -13.71 -8.88
C ILE A 227 -12.34 -13.20 -8.80
N PRO A 228 -13.16 -13.62 -7.80
CA PRO A 228 -14.48 -13.03 -7.58
C PRO A 228 -14.37 -11.60 -7.02
N ALA A 229 -13.95 -10.66 -7.87
CA ALA A 229 -13.83 -9.25 -7.53
C ALA A 229 -14.85 -8.38 -8.28
N THR A 230 -15.28 -7.29 -7.65
CA THR A 230 -15.93 -6.16 -8.31
C THR A 230 -15.03 -4.95 -8.22
N ILE A 231 -14.69 -4.42 -9.40
CA ILE A 231 -13.89 -3.22 -9.55
C ILE A 231 -14.83 -2.02 -9.66
N TYR A 232 -14.61 -1.03 -8.79
CA TYR A 232 -15.28 0.28 -8.81
C TYR A 232 -14.25 1.35 -9.14
N GLY A 233 -14.60 2.27 -10.03
CA GLY A 233 -13.65 3.27 -10.50
C GLY A 233 -12.73 2.77 -11.63
N GLY A 234 -11.67 3.53 -11.90
CA GLY A 234 -10.66 3.18 -12.90
C GLY A 234 -11.12 3.47 -14.34
N ASP A 235 -11.01 2.48 -15.22
CA ASP A 235 -11.37 2.62 -16.64
C ASP A 235 -12.89 2.72 -16.89
N ARG A 236 -13.72 2.33 -15.92
CA ARG A 236 -15.17 2.15 -16.13
C ARG A 236 -15.97 3.40 -15.80
N ASP A 237 -15.67 4.05 -14.68
CA ASP A 237 -16.36 5.25 -14.20
C ASP A 237 -15.42 6.03 -13.26
N THR A 238 -15.64 7.33 -13.09
CA THR A 238 -14.96 8.11 -12.04
C THR A 238 -15.61 7.78 -10.69
N TYR A 239 -14.83 7.32 -9.72
CA TYR A 239 -15.36 7.00 -8.39
C TYR A 239 -14.75 7.93 -7.33
N THR A 240 -15.57 8.76 -6.70
CA THR A 240 -15.13 9.82 -5.79
C THR A 240 -15.31 9.43 -4.33
N MET A 241 -14.66 10.18 -3.41
CA MET A 241 -14.84 9.96 -1.97
C MET A 241 -16.29 10.08 -1.50
N LYS A 242 -17.12 10.89 -2.17
CA LYS A 242 -18.56 10.99 -1.88
C LYS A 242 -19.26 9.65 -2.11
N GLU A 243 -18.98 8.99 -3.22
CA GLU A 243 -19.56 7.69 -3.55
C GLU A 243 -19.04 6.58 -2.63
N VAL A 244 -17.76 6.66 -2.24
CA VAL A 244 -17.17 5.78 -1.21
C VAL A 244 -17.96 5.89 0.10
N HIS A 245 -18.32 7.10 0.53
CA HIS A 245 -19.11 7.31 1.76
C HIS A 245 -20.50 6.69 1.68
N GLU A 246 -21.20 6.89 0.57
CA GLU A 246 -22.54 6.31 0.35
C GLU A 246 -22.50 4.78 0.29
N MET A 247 -21.49 4.23 -0.39
CA MET A 247 -21.28 2.78 -0.45
C MET A 247 -20.97 2.22 0.94
N THR A 248 -20.12 2.90 1.70
CA THR A 248 -19.77 2.49 3.08
C THR A 248 -21.02 2.38 3.94
N ASP A 249 -21.93 3.35 3.86
CA ASP A 249 -23.20 3.30 4.61
C ASP A 249 -24.06 2.09 4.20
N LYS A 250 -24.12 1.78 2.90
CA LYS A 250 -24.84 0.60 2.38
C LYS A 250 -24.18 -0.72 2.83
N ALA A 251 -22.86 -0.79 2.77
CA ALA A 251 -22.09 -1.98 3.16
C ALA A 251 -22.26 -2.28 4.66
N VAL A 252 -22.10 -1.26 5.50
CA VAL A 252 -22.31 -1.36 6.95
C VAL A 252 -23.75 -1.80 7.25
N ALA A 253 -24.75 -1.22 6.59
CA ALA A 253 -26.15 -1.60 6.79
C ALA A 253 -26.44 -3.06 6.40
N LYS A 254 -25.75 -3.60 5.39
CA LYS A 254 -25.98 -4.95 4.86
C LYS A 254 -25.24 -6.04 5.63
N TYR A 255 -24.00 -5.79 6.05
CA TYR A 255 -23.12 -6.83 6.58
C TYR A 255 -22.89 -6.76 8.09
N CYS A 256 -23.26 -5.64 8.73
CA CYS A 256 -22.90 -5.38 10.11
C CYS A 256 -24.08 -5.24 11.08
N LYS A 257 -25.26 -4.87 10.57
CA LYS A 257 -26.54 -4.98 11.29
C LYS A 257 -27.10 -6.38 11.19
#